data_AF-A0A2G8S8Y7-F1
#
_entry.id   AF-A0A2G8S8Y7-F1
#
_cell.length_a   1.000
_cell.length_b   1.000
_cell.length_c   1.000
_cell.angle_alpha   90.00
_cell.angle_beta   90.00
_cell.angle_gamma   90.00
#
_symmetry.space_group_name_H-M   'P 1'
#
loop_
_entity.id
_entity.type
_entity.pdbx_description
1 polymer ?
#
loop_
_entity_poly.entity_id
_entity_poly.type
_entity_poly.pdbx_seq_one_letter_code
_entity_poly.pdbx_strand_id
1 'polypeptide(L)'
;MAQSVKYIPVSVFPVVYVVHSLYRRYKPRKLPTLTSLTMLELYVVAATPVLVRCLGFADAVDIIRDKDRGTILYAAGRLRNALKLDPNLRQSFKNLDATMSQSPAGREEQARLKWLREGDDRSGNIIQRVVWWYRHPLWSHDQSIWNGMAMLMLEEYKQKAGDTQPPVETLRRDWDLCVTYLTTVALFSRVEKWGEKAKKLLAASIPAAWLARFSGRPLLYLPMGGVQRLLLGVVLYADWASNAGLFLHIKRIRDKTTFAHLVTGVFGDLKFKETVPTDESSEMLFELFE
;
A
#
# COMPACT_ATOMS: atom_id res chain seq x y z
N MET A 1 -4.94 11.16 -30.45
CA MET A 1 -5.34 9.76 -30.74
C MET A 1 -4.34 8.83 -30.10
N ALA A 2 -4.76 8.08 -29.07
CA ALA A 2 -4.04 6.90 -28.58
C ALA A 2 -5.02 6.06 -27.74
N GLN A 3 -5.93 5.33 -28.41
CA GLN A 3 -6.71 4.25 -27.79
C GLN A 3 -5.86 2.98 -27.66
N SER A 4 -4.67 3.12 -27.10
CA SER A 4 -3.78 2.00 -26.80
C SER A 4 -3.98 1.63 -25.33
N VAL A 5 -4.20 0.34 -25.08
CA VAL A 5 -4.40 -0.30 -23.77
C VAL A 5 -5.83 -0.27 -23.21
N LYS A 6 -6.75 -0.98 -23.87
CA LYS A 6 -7.97 -1.52 -23.24
C LYS A 6 -8.05 -3.05 -23.23
N TYR A 7 -6.92 -3.73 -23.45
CA TYR A 7 -6.83 -5.17 -23.20
C TYR A 7 -6.26 -5.40 -21.80
N ILE A 8 -7.10 -5.20 -20.79
CA ILE A 8 -6.79 -5.78 -19.48
C ILE A 8 -7.04 -7.29 -19.65
N PRO A 9 -6.09 -8.19 -19.29
CA PRO A 9 -6.24 -9.65 -19.39
C PRO A 9 -7.38 -10.23 -18.52
N VAL A 10 -8.27 -9.39 -17.98
CA VAL A 10 -9.49 -9.73 -17.21
C VAL A 10 -10.33 -10.78 -17.94
N SER A 11 -10.35 -10.79 -19.29
CA SER A 11 -11.17 -11.72 -20.06
C SER A 11 -10.67 -13.16 -20.06
N VAL A 12 -9.38 -13.41 -19.79
CA VAL A 12 -8.80 -14.76 -19.89
C VAL A 12 -9.20 -15.62 -18.70
N PHE A 13 -9.17 -15.10 -17.48
CA PHE A 13 -9.44 -15.89 -16.27
C PHE A 13 -10.88 -16.45 -16.19
N PRO A 14 -11.95 -15.68 -16.49
CA PRO A 14 -13.31 -16.22 -16.54
C PRO A 14 -13.50 -17.29 -17.61
N VAL A 15 -12.91 -17.10 -18.80
CA VAL A 15 -12.99 -18.08 -19.89
C VAL A 15 -12.31 -19.37 -19.48
N VAL A 16 -11.09 -19.30 -18.94
CA VAL A 16 -10.35 -20.46 -18.46
C VAL A 16 -11.07 -21.14 -17.29
N TYR A 17 -11.72 -20.38 -16.40
CA TYR A 17 -12.55 -20.93 -15.33
C TYR A 17 -13.75 -21.71 -15.88
N VAL A 18 -14.49 -21.14 -16.84
CA VAL A 18 -15.65 -21.80 -17.47
C VAL A 18 -15.22 -23.08 -18.18
N VAL A 19 -14.16 -23.02 -19.00
CA VAL A 19 -13.62 -24.20 -19.70
C VAL A 19 -13.19 -25.28 -18.70
N HIS A 20 -12.47 -24.92 -17.64
CA HIS A 20 -12.04 -25.89 -16.63
C HIS A 20 -13.24 -26.44 -15.83
N SER A 21 -14.25 -25.63 -15.53
CA SER A 21 -15.48 -26.07 -14.86
C SER A 21 -16.27 -27.06 -15.71
N LEU A 22 -16.43 -26.78 -17.01
CA LEU A 22 -17.05 -27.69 -17.97
C LEU A 22 -16.26 -28.99 -18.07
N TYR A 23 -14.94 -28.92 -18.25
CA TYR A 23 -14.06 -30.10 -18.28
C TYR A 23 -14.19 -30.95 -17.01
N ARG A 24 -14.34 -30.32 -15.83
CA ARG A 24 -14.54 -31.03 -14.56
C ARG A 24 -15.87 -31.76 -14.46
N ARG A 25 -16.92 -31.28 -15.15
CA ARG A 25 -18.20 -32.01 -15.26
C ARG A 25 -18.04 -33.27 -16.10
N TYR A 26 -17.27 -33.19 -17.20
CA TYR A 26 -17.00 -34.37 -18.05
C TYR A 26 -16.01 -35.36 -17.42
N LYS A 27 -15.02 -34.87 -16.68
CA LYS A 27 -13.98 -35.70 -16.04
C LYS A 27 -13.86 -35.37 -14.55
N PRO A 28 -14.72 -35.95 -13.69
CA PRO A 28 -14.70 -35.70 -12.25
C PRO A 28 -13.37 -36.14 -11.61
N ARG A 29 -13.02 -35.51 -10.48
CA ARG A 29 -11.76 -35.79 -9.76
C ARG A 29 -11.77 -37.22 -9.21
N LYS A 30 -10.65 -37.93 -9.40
CA LYS A 30 -10.37 -39.21 -8.75
C LYS A 30 -9.59 -39.08 -7.43
N LEU A 31 -8.96 -37.92 -7.19
CA LEU A 31 -8.12 -37.65 -6.02
C LEU A 31 -8.72 -36.55 -5.14
N PRO A 32 -8.48 -36.59 -3.81
CA PRO A 32 -8.91 -35.55 -2.89
C PRO A 32 -8.26 -34.20 -3.25
N THR A 33 -8.92 -33.11 -2.90
CA THR A 33 -8.42 -31.77 -3.20
C THR A 33 -7.17 -31.45 -2.36
N LEU A 34 -6.15 -30.88 -3.00
CA LEU A 34 -4.91 -30.48 -2.32
C LEU A 34 -5.11 -29.28 -1.38
N THR A 35 -6.17 -28.50 -1.59
CA THR A 35 -6.49 -27.30 -0.82
C THR A 35 -7.98 -27.28 -0.45
N SER A 36 -8.30 -26.53 0.60
CA SER A 36 -9.68 -26.21 1.00
C SER A 36 -10.28 -25.05 0.24
N LEU A 37 -9.50 -24.41 -0.61
CA LEU A 37 -9.99 -23.40 -1.53
C LEU A 37 -10.84 -24.06 -2.62
N THR A 38 -11.99 -23.45 -2.86
CA THR A 38 -12.85 -23.74 -4.00
C THR A 38 -12.11 -23.42 -5.30
N MET A 39 -12.62 -23.97 -6.39
CA MET A 39 -12.10 -23.69 -7.72
C MET A 39 -12.17 -22.19 -8.04
N LEU A 40 -13.29 -21.54 -7.71
CA LEU A 40 -13.45 -20.11 -7.89
C LEU A 40 -12.40 -19.32 -7.09
N GLU A 41 -12.21 -19.65 -5.81
CA GLU A 41 -11.20 -19.00 -4.96
C GLU A 41 -9.82 -19.08 -5.61
N LEU A 42 -9.39 -20.26 -6.10
CA LEU A 42 -8.10 -20.42 -6.78
C LEU A 42 -7.93 -19.52 -8.01
N TYR A 43 -8.98 -19.34 -8.81
CA TYR A 43 -8.93 -18.42 -9.96
C TYR A 43 -8.88 -16.97 -9.51
N VAL A 44 -9.64 -16.60 -8.47
CA VAL A 44 -9.56 -15.26 -7.88
C VAL A 44 -8.15 -15.00 -7.35
N VAL A 45 -7.51 -15.97 -6.67
CA VAL A 45 -6.12 -15.86 -6.19
C VAL A 45 -5.15 -15.62 -7.33
N ALA A 46 -5.30 -16.36 -8.44
CA ALA A 46 -4.39 -16.23 -9.57
C ALA A 46 -4.62 -14.94 -10.37
N ALA A 47 -5.87 -14.53 -10.54
CA ALA A 47 -6.25 -13.37 -11.35
C ALA A 47 -6.00 -12.04 -10.63
N THR A 48 -6.34 -11.96 -9.34
CA THR A 48 -6.36 -10.69 -8.60
C THR A 48 -5.00 -9.98 -8.60
N PRO A 49 -3.86 -10.64 -8.31
CA PRO A 49 -2.56 -9.97 -8.35
C PRO A 49 -2.21 -9.39 -9.72
N VAL A 50 -2.53 -10.14 -10.79
CA VAL A 50 -2.30 -9.67 -12.16
C VAL A 50 -3.13 -8.42 -12.44
N LEU A 51 -4.41 -8.44 -12.07
CA LEU A 51 -5.31 -7.30 -12.25
C LEU A 51 -4.89 -6.08 -11.44
N VAL A 52 -4.54 -6.29 -10.17
CA VAL A 52 -4.04 -5.26 -9.26
C VAL A 52 -2.77 -4.61 -9.81
N ARG A 53 -1.83 -5.40 -10.33
CA ARG A 53 -0.62 -4.88 -10.98
C ARG A 53 -0.94 -4.11 -12.25
N CYS A 54 -1.78 -4.63 -13.14
CA CYS A 54 -2.19 -3.91 -14.35
C CYS A 54 -2.85 -2.57 -14.02
N LEU A 55 -3.70 -2.51 -13.00
CA LEU A 55 -4.30 -1.27 -12.51
C LEU A 55 -3.23 -0.33 -11.95
N GLY A 56 -2.30 -0.86 -11.14
CA GLY A 56 -1.17 -0.11 -10.60
C GLY A 56 -0.30 0.50 -11.70
N PHE A 57 0.04 -0.27 -12.75
CA PHE A 57 0.78 0.23 -13.90
C PHE A 57 0.05 1.33 -14.66
N ALA A 58 -1.26 1.16 -14.90
CA ALA A 58 -2.06 2.18 -15.56
C ALA A 58 -2.10 3.48 -14.74
N ASP A 59 -2.29 3.36 -13.42
CA ASP A 59 -2.27 4.51 -12.51
C ASP A 59 -0.88 5.16 -12.42
N ALA A 60 0.20 4.36 -12.43
CA ALA A 60 1.56 4.86 -12.44
C ALA A 60 1.88 5.67 -13.71
N VAL A 61 1.45 5.18 -14.88
CA VAL A 61 1.59 5.92 -16.15
C VAL A 61 0.83 7.23 -16.12
N ASP A 62 -0.41 7.24 -15.61
CA ASP A 62 -1.18 8.47 -15.43
C ASP A 62 -0.48 9.47 -14.48
N ILE A 63 0.12 8.98 -13.40
CA ILE A 63 0.85 9.79 -12.40
C ILE A 63 2.11 10.39 -13.01
N ILE A 64 2.89 9.61 -13.76
CA ILE A 64 4.14 10.07 -14.38
C ILE A 64 3.88 11.15 -15.44
N ARG A 65 2.75 11.06 -16.16
CA ARG A 65 2.34 12.08 -17.13
C ARG A 65 1.95 13.41 -16.49
N ASP A 66 1.59 13.40 -15.21
CA ASP A 66 1.21 14.59 -14.46
C ASP A 66 2.43 15.10 -13.65
N LYS A 67 3.02 16.22 -14.07
CA LYS A 67 4.26 16.78 -13.50
C LYS A 67 4.25 16.86 -11.97
N ASP A 68 3.16 17.33 -11.37
CA ASP A 68 3.09 17.54 -9.92
C ASP A 68 3.02 16.20 -9.18
N ARG A 69 2.22 15.25 -9.71
CA ARG A 69 2.09 13.91 -9.12
C ARG A 69 3.36 13.08 -9.31
N GLY A 70 4.01 13.20 -10.46
CA GLY A 70 5.32 12.60 -10.73
C GLY A 70 6.39 13.14 -9.78
N THR A 71 6.33 14.43 -9.43
CA THR A 71 7.24 15.03 -8.43
C THR A 71 7.06 14.40 -7.04
N ILE A 72 5.81 14.23 -6.59
CA ILE A 72 5.50 13.56 -5.31
C ILE A 72 6.00 12.10 -5.35
N LEU A 73 5.77 11.39 -6.44
CA LEU A 73 6.24 10.01 -6.65
C LEU A 73 7.78 9.92 -6.53
N TYR A 74 8.49 10.78 -7.26
CA TYR A 74 9.95 10.80 -7.29
C TYR A 74 10.56 11.12 -5.92
N ALA A 75 10.04 12.15 -5.25
CA ALA A 75 10.52 12.53 -3.93
C ALA A 75 10.27 11.44 -2.87
N ALA A 76 9.16 10.71 -2.96
CA ALA A 76 8.91 9.55 -2.11
C ALA A 76 9.92 8.41 -2.37
N GLY A 77 10.27 8.16 -3.63
CA GLY A 77 11.33 7.21 -3.99
C GLY A 77 12.69 7.59 -3.39
N ARG A 78 13.07 8.88 -3.48
CA ARG A 78 14.29 9.39 -2.84
C ARG A 78 14.27 9.21 -1.33
N LEU A 79 13.14 9.50 -0.70
CA LEU A 79 12.95 9.29 0.73
C LEU A 79 13.12 7.80 1.11
N ARG A 80 12.55 6.87 0.34
CA ARG A 80 12.75 5.42 0.55
C ARG A 80 14.22 5.05 0.48
N ASN A 81 14.94 5.55 -0.52
CA ASN A 81 16.37 5.28 -0.70
C ASN A 81 17.19 5.87 0.47
N ALA A 82 16.92 7.10 0.89
CA ALA A 82 17.57 7.71 2.04
C ALA A 82 17.34 6.90 3.33
N LEU A 83 16.10 6.47 3.60
CA LEU A 83 15.77 5.65 4.77
C LEU A 83 16.35 4.23 4.72
N LYS A 84 16.61 3.71 3.52
CA LYS A 84 17.27 2.41 3.32
C LYS A 84 18.77 2.51 3.60
N LEU A 85 19.39 3.61 3.17
CA LEU A 85 20.83 3.87 3.33
C LEU A 85 21.20 4.37 4.73
N ASP A 86 20.31 5.12 5.38
CA ASP A 86 20.54 5.70 6.71
C ASP A 86 19.52 5.21 7.76
N PRO A 87 19.86 4.18 8.55
CA PRO A 87 19.05 3.71 9.67
C PRO A 87 18.86 4.75 10.77
N ASN A 88 19.80 5.70 10.93
CA ASN A 88 19.71 6.74 11.95
C ASN A 88 18.61 7.73 11.60
N LEU A 89 18.47 8.11 10.33
CA LEU A 89 17.36 8.93 9.86
C LEU A 89 16.01 8.31 10.21
N ARG A 90 15.86 6.99 10.00
CA ARG A 90 14.66 6.25 10.40
C ARG A 90 14.42 6.31 11.90
N GLN A 91 15.47 6.17 12.70
CA GLN A 91 15.35 6.24 14.16
C GLN A 91 15.01 7.67 14.62
N SER A 92 15.52 8.70 13.94
CA SER A 92 15.19 10.10 14.19
C SER A 92 13.70 10.36 14.04
N PHE A 93 13.04 9.83 13.00
CA PHE A 93 11.58 9.93 12.85
C PHE A 93 10.82 9.32 14.04
N LYS A 94 11.28 8.18 14.56
CA LYS A 94 10.67 7.53 15.74
C LYS A 94 10.89 8.35 17.00
N ASN A 95 12.10 8.88 17.16
CA ASN A 95 12.47 9.68 18.31
C ASN A 95 11.73 11.01 18.31
N LEU A 96 11.43 11.59 17.14
CA LEU A 96 10.70 12.85 17.02
C LEU A 96 9.32 12.77 17.68
N ASP A 97 8.61 11.65 17.49
CA ASP A 97 7.35 11.37 18.17
C ASP A 97 7.51 11.24 19.69
N ALA A 98 8.56 10.56 20.15
CA ALA A 98 8.86 10.47 21.58
C ALA A 98 9.21 11.85 22.18
N THR A 99 10.00 12.66 21.50
CA THR A 99 10.40 14.01 21.92
C THR A 99 9.20 14.95 22.00
N MET A 100 8.27 14.89 21.04
CA MET A 100 7.05 15.70 21.08
C MET A 100 6.17 15.42 22.31
N SER A 101 6.13 14.17 22.78
CA SER A 101 5.32 13.80 23.94
C SER A 101 5.81 14.42 25.26
N GLN A 102 7.06 14.89 25.29
CA GLN A 102 7.71 15.43 26.48
C GLN A 102 7.30 16.87 26.79
N SER A 103 6.93 17.67 25.79
CA SER A 103 6.55 19.08 25.97
C SER A 103 5.04 19.31 25.86
N PRO A 104 4.45 20.28 26.57
CA PRO A 104 3.03 20.61 26.41
C PRO A 104 2.64 20.97 24.97
N ALA A 105 3.44 21.83 24.32
CA ALA A 105 3.23 22.23 22.93
C ALA A 105 3.35 21.05 21.95
N GLY A 106 4.30 20.14 22.18
CA GLY A 106 4.45 18.94 21.35
C GLY A 106 3.28 17.96 21.49
N ARG A 107 2.68 17.85 22.69
CA ARG A 107 1.44 17.07 22.89
C ARG A 107 0.24 17.66 22.17
N GLU A 108 0.13 18.98 22.10
CA GLU A 108 -0.93 19.66 21.34
C GLU A 108 -0.78 19.39 19.83
N GLU A 109 0.43 19.49 19.28
CA GLU A 109 0.69 19.16 17.89
C GLU A 109 0.46 17.67 17.60
N GLN A 110 0.84 16.76 18.51
CA GLN A 110 0.48 15.34 18.39
C GLN A 110 -1.02 15.11 18.38
N ALA A 111 -1.78 15.81 19.22
CA ALA A 111 -3.23 15.73 19.21
C ALA A 111 -3.82 16.26 17.90
N ARG A 112 -3.26 17.33 17.34
CA ARG A 112 -3.64 17.88 16.04
C ARG A 112 -3.34 16.92 14.89
N LEU A 113 -2.15 16.34 14.86
CA LEU A 113 -1.76 15.31 13.88
C LEU A 113 -2.65 14.08 13.98
N LYS A 114 -2.93 13.64 15.20
CA LYS A 114 -3.87 12.56 15.47
C LYS A 114 -5.25 12.88 14.92
N TRP A 115 -5.75 14.11 15.12
CA TRP A 115 -7.01 14.56 14.54
C TRP A 115 -6.97 14.57 13.01
N LEU A 116 -5.91 15.11 12.38
CA LEU A 116 -5.75 15.12 10.92
C LEU A 116 -5.86 13.70 10.35
N ARG A 117 -5.14 12.77 10.96
CA ARG A 117 -5.04 11.36 10.58
C ARG A 117 -6.32 10.55 10.79
N GLU A 118 -6.97 10.75 11.94
CA GLU A 118 -8.10 9.92 12.35
C GLU A 118 -9.41 10.37 11.71
N GLY A 119 -9.41 11.55 11.08
CA GLY A 119 -10.53 11.94 10.26
C GLY A 119 -11.81 12.09 11.07
N ASP A 120 -12.92 12.04 10.33
CA ASP A 120 -14.22 11.65 10.88
C ASP A 120 -14.36 10.11 10.87
N ASP A 121 -13.35 9.40 10.35
CA ASP A 121 -13.38 7.95 10.08
C ASP A 121 -13.31 7.10 11.37
N ARG A 122 -12.85 7.65 12.51
CA ARG A 122 -12.75 6.91 13.79
C ARG A 122 -14.04 6.89 14.62
N SER A 123 -14.97 7.81 14.37
CA SER A 123 -16.18 7.98 15.18
C SER A 123 -17.35 7.09 14.77
N GLY A 124 -17.31 6.43 13.60
CA GLY A 124 -18.45 5.62 13.16
C GLY A 124 -18.26 4.11 13.15
N ASN A 125 -19.12 3.47 12.37
CA ASN A 125 -19.39 2.04 12.41
C ASN A 125 -18.17 1.18 11.96
N ILE A 126 -18.28 -0.13 12.16
CA ILE A 126 -17.23 -1.12 11.81
C ILE A 126 -16.78 -0.96 10.34
N ILE A 127 -17.70 -0.60 9.43
CA ILE A 127 -17.39 -0.38 8.01
C ILE A 127 -16.42 0.79 7.83
N GLN A 128 -16.65 1.93 8.50
CA GLN A 128 -15.72 3.06 8.45
C GLN A 128 -14.34 2.70 8.99
N ARG A 129 -14.26 1.87 10.05
CA ARG A 129 -12.97 1.37 10.56
C ARG A 129 -12.26 0.47 9.54
N VAL A 130 -12.99 -0.40 8.85
CA VAL A 130 -12.43 -1.26 7.80
C VAL A 130 -11.95 -0.41 6.61
N VAL A 131 -12.72 0.61 6.20
CA VAL A 131 -12.31 1.55 5.16
C VAL A 131 -11.07 2.34 5.58
N TRP A 132 -10.99 2.75 6.84
CA TRP A 132 -9.82 3.42 7.39
C TRP A 132 -8.60 2.49 7.34
N TRP A 133 -8.69 1.23 7.76
CA TRP A 133 -7.59 0.26 7.62
C TRP A 133 -7.17 0.05 6.17
N TYR A 134 -8.14 -0.04 5.26
CA TYR A 134 -7.88 -0.16 3.84
C TYR A 134 -7.12 1.04 3.26
N ARG A 135 -7.42 2.27 3.73
CA ARG A 135 -6.67 3.47 3.35
C ARG A 135 -5.30 3.55 4.04
N HIS A 136 -5.14 2.90 5.18
CA HIS A 136 -4.01 3.08 6.06
C HIS A 136 -3.31 1.74 6.40
N PRO A 137 -2.84 1.01 5.38
CA PRO A 137 -2.56 -0.42 5.50
C PRO A 137 -1.42 -0.78 6.46
N LEU A 138 -0.54 0.18 6.77
CA LEU A 138 0.68 -0.03 7.56
C LEU A 138 0.63 0.59 8.96
N TRP A 139 -0.47 1.22 9.34
CA TRP A 139 -0.50 2.16 10.47
C TRP A 139 -0.81 1.53 11.83
N SER A 140 -1.21 0.26 11.85
CA SER A 140 -1.52 -0.42 13.12
C SER A 140 -0.29 -0.60 14.02
N HIS A 141 0.94 -0.54 13.47
CA HIS A 141 2.15 -0.85 14.23
C HIS A 141 3.19 0.27 14.36
N ASP A 142 3.28 1.24 13.45
CA ASP A 142 4.36 2.23 13.47
C ASP A 142 3.83 3.64 13.15
N GLN A 143 2.98 4.15 14.05
CA GLN A 143 2.40 5.50 13.95
C GLN A 143 3.45 6.62 13.98
N SER A 144 4.61 6.35 14.60
CA SER A 144 5.68 7.32 14.78
C SER A 144 6.25 7.84 13.45
N ILE A 145 6.38 6.97 12.44
CA ILE A 145 6.88 7.36 11.12
C ILE A 145 5.89 8.28 10.42
N TRP A 146 4.59 7.99 10.51
CA TRP A 146 3.58 8.88 9.95
C TRP A 146 3.60 10.24 10.65
N ASN A 147 3.63 10.26 11.98
CA ASN A 147 3.67 11.50 12.76
C ASN A 147 4.92 12.32 12.40
N GLY A 148 6.08 11.69 12.28
CA GLY A 148 7.32 12.34 11.88
C GLY A 148 7.25 12.93 10.46
N MET A 149 6.69 12.20 9.49
CA MET A 149 6.50 12.71 8.12
C MET A 149 5.50 13.86 8.08
N ALA A 150 4.39 13.74 8.82
CA ALA A 150 3.41 14.80 8.93
C ALA A 150 4.01 16.06 9.57
N MET A 151 4.87 15.91 10.58
CA MET A 151 5.55 17.04 11.21
C MET A 151 6.48 17.76 10.24
N LEU A 152 7.35 17.05 9.53
CA LEU A 152 8.26 17.69 8.58
C LEU A 152 7.49 18.45 7.50
N MET A 153 6.43 17.84 6.97
CA MET A 153 5.54 18.50 6.01
C MET A 153 4.88 19.74 6.62
N LEU A 154 4.45 19.67 7.89
CA LEU A 154 3.77 20.76 8.60
C LEU A 154 4.72 21.93 8.88
N GLU A 155 5.95 21.64 9.26
CA GLU A 155 7.00 22.64 9.47
C GLU A 155 7.32 23.36 8.16
N GLU A 156 7.52 22.61 7.08
CA GLU A 156 7.74 23.18 5.74
C GLU A 156 6.55 24.03 5.27
N TYR A 157 5.34 23.55 5.53
CA TYR A 157 4.11 24.28 5.24
C TYR A 157 4.07 25.61 6.00
N LYS A 158 4.31 25.61 7.31
CA LYS A 158 4.34 26.81 8.15
C LYS A 158 5.40 27.81 7.68
N GLN A 159 6.58 27.34 7.28
CA GLN A 159 7.67 28.19 6.80
C GLN A 159 7.33 28.87 5.46
N LYS A 160 6.70 28.15 4.53
CA LYS A 160 6.41 28.65 3.16
C LYS A 160 5.08 29.36 3.01
N ALA A 161 4.07 28.99 3.78
CA ALA A 161 2.71 29.50 3.62
C ALA A 161 2.56 30.98 4.04
N GLY A 162 3.30 31.42 5.06
CA GLY A 162 2.92 32.61 5.82
C GLY A 162 1.44 32.56 6.26
N ASP A 163 0.87 33.67 6.70
CA ASP A 163 -0.55 33.76 7.10
C ASP A 163 -1.55 33.63 5.91
N THR A 164 -1.07 33.39 4.69
CA THR A 164 -1.86 33.58 3.45
C THR A 164 -2.39 32.31 2.78
N GLN A 165 -1.98 31.11 3.19
CA GLN A 165 -2.49 29.85 2.61
C GLN A 165 -3.63 29.23 3.45
N PRO A 166 -4.57 28.51 2.82
CA PRO A 166 -5.74 27.97 3.53
C PRO A 166 -5.31 26.99 4.63
N PRO A 167 -5.98 26.96 5.80
CA PRO A 167 -5.49 26.19 6.93
C PRO A 167 -5.41 24.70 6.57
N VAL A 168 -4.45 23.97 7.14
CA VAL A 168 -4.25 22.51 6.93
C VAL A 168 -5.54 21.72 7.13
N GLU A 169 -6.47 22.22 7.95
CA GLU A 169 -7.82 21.66 8.12
C GLU A 169 -8.65 21.60 6.83
N THR A 170 -8.55 22.61 5.96
CA THR A 170 -9.25 22.64 4.65
C THR A 170 -8.61 21.68 3.63
N LEU A 171 -7.30 21.43 3.76
CA LEU A 171 -6.53 20.48 2.95
C LEU A 171 -6.36 19.12 3.63
N ARG A 172 -7.07 18.87 4.74
CA ARG A 172 -6.90 17.70 5.62
C ARG A 172 -6.86 16.38 4.85
N ARG A 173 -7.76 16.21 3.89
CA ARG A 173 -7.86 14.99 3.10
C ARG A 173 -6.62 14.78 2.21
N ASP A 174 -6.19 15.81 1.50
CA ASP A 174 -5.02 15.71 0.61
C ASP A 174 -3.73 15.56 1.43
N TRP A 175 -3.69 16.18 2.60
CA TRP A 175 -2.63 16.00 3.59
C TRP A 175 -2.51 14.55 4.03
N ASP A 176 -3.61 13.99 4.52
CA ASP A 176 -3.68 12.60 4.95
C ASP A 176 -3.25 11.66 3.83
N LEU A 177 -3.77 11.84 2.62
CA LEU A 177 -3.39 11.04 1.45
C LEU A 177 -1.90 11.15 1.11
N CYS A 178 -1.33 12.35 1.13
CA CYS A 178 0.08 12.58 0.81
C CYS A 178 1.01 11.96 1.86
N VAL A 179 0.76 12.20 3.15
CA VAL A 179 1.57 11.63 4.23
C VAL A 179 1.42 10.12 4.30
N THR A 180 0.21 9.58 4.05
CA THR A 180 -0.04 8.15 3.91
C THR A 180 0.81 7.53 2.82
N TYR A 181 0.82 8.16 1.65
CA TYR A 181 1.62 7.70 0.52
C TYR A 181 3.11 7.68 0.87
N LEU A 182 3.67 8.78 1.38
CA LEU A 182 5.07 8.87 1.79
C LEU A 182 5.46 7.81 2.83
N THR A 183 4.60 7.64 3.84
CA THR A 183 4.80 6.64 4.90
C THR A 183 4.75 5.22 4.35
N THR A 184 3.85 4.96 3.40
CA THR A 184 3.70 3.63 2.77
C THR A 184 4.93 3.30 1.92
N VAL A 185 5.43 4.26 1.14
CA VAL A 185 6.68 4.14 0.38
C VAL A 185 7.88 3.92 1.31
N ALA A 186 7.99 4.68 2.39
CA ALA A 186 9.04 4.51 3.40
C ALA A 186 9.04 3.12 4.08
N LEU A 187 7.85 2.52 4.22
CA LEU A 187 7.63 1.23 4.85
C LEU A 187 7.44 0.08 3.86
N PHE A 188 7.63 0.31 2.57
CA PHE A 188 7.32 -0.63 1.50
C PHE A 188 7.95 -2.02 1.72
N SER A 189 9.23 -2.04 2.09
CA SER A 189 9.97 -3.28 2.38
C SER A 189 9.36 -4.13 3.51
N ARG A 190 8.58 -3.53 4.42
CA ARG A 190 7.84 -4.30 5.45
C ARG A 190 6.60 -4.95 4.85
N VAL A 191 5.88 -4.27 3.96
CA VAL A 191 4.71 -4.84 3.26
C VAL A 191 5.14 -6.05 2.45
N GLU A 192 6.20 -5.91 1.67
CA GLU A 192 6.77 -7.02 0.88
C GLU A 192 7.12 -8.20 1.78
N LYS A 193 7.84 -7.94 2.88
CA LYS A 193 8.20 -8.98 3.85
C LYS A 193 6.98 -9.67 4.47
N TRP A 194 5.92 -8.93 4.78
CA TRP A 194 4.68 -9.50 5.31
C TRP A 194 3.94 -10.33 4.26
N GLY A 195 3.81 -9.81 3.04
CA GLY A 195 3.23 -10.52 1.91
C GLY A 195 3.99 -11.81 1.63
N GLU A 196 5.32 -11.77 1.62
CA GLU A 196 6.18 -12.93 1.39
C GLU A 196 6.08 -13.97 2.51
N LYS A 197 6.06 -13.53 3.77
CA LYS A 197 5.79 -14.42 4.90
C LYS A 197 4.42 -15.08 4.79
N ALA A 198 3.38 -14.32 4.43
CA ALA A 198 2.04 -14.85 4.25
C ALA A 198 1.97 -15.86 3.09
N LYS A 199 2.66 -15.61 1.98
CA LYS A 199 2.80 -16.56 0.86
C LYS A 199 3.47 -17.86 1.30
N LYS A 200 4.59 -17.77 2.03
CA LYS A 200 5.29 -18.94 2.57
C LYS A 200 4.43 -19.74 3.54
N LEU A 201 3.74 -19.08 4.46
CA LEU A 201 2.81 -19.72 5.40
C LEU A 201 1.63 -20.37 4.66
N LEU A 202 1.09 -19.71 3.63
CA LEU A 202 0.02 -20.25 2.81
C LEU A 202 0.49 -21.52 2.10
N ALA A 203 1.68 -21.50 1.48
CA ALA A 203 2.28 -22.67 0.83
C ALA A 203 2.52 -23.81 1.83
N ALA A 204 3.07 -23.51 3.01
CA ALA A 204 3.30 -24.49 4.07
C ALA A 204 2.00 -25.06 4.66
N SER A 205 0.90 -24.30 4.62
CA SER A 205 -0.41 -24.76 5.10
C SER A 205 -1.05 -25.82 4.19
N ILE A 206 -0.62 -25.93 2.92
CA ILE A 206 -1.16 -26.89 1.94
C ILE A 206 -0.89 -28.34 2.38
N PRO A 207 0.36 -28.79 2.62
CA PRO A 207 0.62 -30.15 3.08
C PRO A 207 -0.01 -30.42 4.45
N ALA A 208 -0.03 -29.43 5.36
CA ALA A 208 -0.68 -29.58 6.66
C ALA A 208 -2.20 -29.81 6.53
N ALA A 209 -2.89 -29.04 5.69
CA ALA A 209 -4.31 -29.23 5.41
C ALA A 209 -4.59 -30.56 4.71
N TRP A 210 -3.69 -31.01 3.85
CA TRP A 210 -3.76 -32.31 3.20
C TRP A 210 -3.65 -33.46 4.21
N LEU A 211 -2.67 -33.41 5.12
CA LEU A 211 -2.52 -34.38 6.21
C LEU A 211 -3.72 -34.40 7.16
N ALA A 212 -4.23 -33.21 7.55
CA ALA A 212 -5.40 -33.07 8.40
C ALA A 212 -6.68 -33.66 7.78
N ARG A 213 -6.77 -33.67 6.44
CA ARG A 213 -7.86 -34.34 5.72
C ARG A 213 -7.67 -35.83 5.65
N PHE A 214 -6.44 -36.28 5.42
CA PHE A 214 -6.12 -37.70 5.37
C PHE A 214 -6.44 -38.40 6.70
N SER A 215 -6.32 -37.69 7.83
CA SER A 215 -6.72 -38.22 9.14
C SER A 215 -8.24 -38.34 9.33
N GLY A 216 -9.07 -37.82 8.43
CA GLY A 216 -10.54 -37.92 8.48
C GLY A 216 -11.20 -37.16 9.64
N ARG A 217 -10.49 -36.26 10.33
CA ARG A 217 -10.97 -35.57 11.54
C ARG A 217 -11.44 -34.14 11.21
N PRO A 218 -12.74 -33.83 11.27
CA PRO A 218 -13.28 -32.49 10.97
C PRO A 218 -12.67 -31.37 11.78
N LEU A 219 -12.39 -31.63 13.06
CA LEU A 219 -11.79 -30.68 13.98
C LEU A 219 -10.37 -30.24 13.56
N LEU A 220 -9.67 -31.01 12.73
CA LEU A 220 -8.33 -30.66 12.25
C LEU A 220 -8.38 -29.91 10.92
N TYR A 221 -9.21 -30.33 9.96
CA TYR A 221 -9.18 -29.72 8.62
C TYR A 221 -10.06 -28.48 8.47
N LEU A 222 -11.13 -28.30 9.27
CA LEU A 222 -11.99 -27.11 9.19
C LEU A 222 -11.25 -25.82 9.61
N PRO A 223 -10.53 -25.79 10.75
CA PRO A 223 -9.73 -24.62 11.11
C PRO A 223 -8.65 -24.30 10.07
N MET A 224 -8.01 -25.33 9.50
CA MET A 224 -7.01 -25.16 8.44
C MET A 224 -7.58 -24.45 7.20
N GLY A 225 -8.85 -24.69 6.86
CA GLY A 225 -9.51 -23.95 5.78
C GLY A 225 -9.80 -22.49 6.11
N GLY A 226 -10.07 -22.18 7.37
CA GLY A 226 -10.15 -20.79 7.85
C GLY A 226 -8.77 -20.11 7.75
N VAL A 227 -7.71 -20.78 8.22
CA VAL A 227 -6.33 -20.27 8.15
C VAL A 227 -5.89 -20.03 6.71
N GLN A 228 -6.16 -20.95 5.78
CA GLN A 228 -5.83 -20.77 4.36
C GLN A 228 -6.50 -19.54 3.74
N ARG A 229 -7.80 -19.32 4.03
CA ARG A 229 -8.52 -18.13 3.54
C ARG A 229 -8.03 -16.85 4.16
N LEU A 230 -7.71 -16.86 5.46
CA LEU A 230 -7.14 -15.71 6.15
C LEU A 230 -5.78 -15.35 5.56
N LEU A 231 -4.87 -16.32 5.42
CA LEU A 231 -3.55 -16.12 4.82
C LEU A 231 -3.66 -15.62 3.38
N LEU A 232 -4.60 -16.18 2.61
CA LEU A 232 -4.90 -15.70 1.27
C LEU A 232 -5.35 -14.24 1.27
N GLY A 233 -6.28 -13.87 2.15
CA GLY A 233 -6.72 -12.49 2.32
C GLY A 233 -5.57 -11.55 2.63
N VAL A 234 -4.64 -11.97 3.50
CA VAL A 234 -3.41 -11.21 3.82
C VAL A 234 -2.51 -11.05 2.59
N VAL A 235 -2.31 -12.11 1.79
CA VAL A 235 -1.51 -12.03 0.56
C VAL A 235 -2.13 -11.06 -0.44
N LEU A 236 -3.43 -11.18 -0.71
CA LEU A 236 -4.13 -10.29 -1.65
C LEU A 236 -4.14 -8.84 -1.16
N TYR A 237 -4.30 -8.65 0.15
CA TYR A 237 -4.24 -7.33 0.75
C TYR A 237 -2.85 -6.69 0.64
N ALA A 238 -1.78 -7.45 0.94
CA ALA A 238 -0.41 -6.97 0.82
C ALA A 238 -0.06 -6.62 -0.63
N ASP A 239 -0.49 -7.44 -1.60
CA ASP A 239 -0.28 -7.19 -3.02
C ASP A 239 -1.07 -5.95 -3.50
N TRP A 240 -2.31 -5.78 -3.06
CA TRP A 240 -3.09 -4.56 -3.33
C TRP A 240 -2.44 -3.31 -2.72
N ALA A 241 -2.07 -3.37 -1.44
CA ALA A 241 -1.48 -2.23 -0.72
C ALA A 241 -0.12 -1.80 -1.30
N SER A 242 0.67 -2.76 -1.81
CA SER A 242 1.97 -2.48 -2.44
C SER A 242 1.86 -1.99 -3.89
N ASN A 243 0.76 -2.26 -4.58
CA ASN A 243 0.62 -1.90 -5.99
C ASN A 243 -0.45 -0.81 -6.18
N ALA A 244 -1.69 -1.21 -6.48
CA ALA A 244 -2.76 -0.28 -6.82
C ALA A 244 -3.10 0.70 -5.69
N GLY A 245 -3.07 0.24 -4.43
CA GLY A 245 -3.36 1.07 -3.27
C GLY A 245 -2.40 2.26 -3.14
N LEU A 246 -1.11 2.04 -3.40
CA LEU A 246 -0.07 3.05 -3.34
C LEU A 246 -0.37 4.22 -4.29
N PHE A 247 -0.61 3.93 -5.56
CA PHE A 247 -0.87 4.94 -6.59
C PHE A 247 -2.23 5.64 -6.42
N LEU A 248 -3.22 4.94 -5.85
CA LEU A 248 -4.53 5.50 -5.57
C LEU A 248 -4.46 6.71 -4.62
N HIS A 249 -3.50 6.73 -3.69
CA HIS A 249 -3.32 7.87 -2.78
C HIS A 249 -2.91 9.13 -3.54
N ILE A 250 -1.86 9.08 -4.35
CA ILE A 250 -1.40 10.23 -5.16
C ILE A 250 -2.49 10.68 -6.13
N LYS A 251 -3.16 9.73 -6.80
CA LYS A 251 -4.21 10.03 -7.79
C LYS A 251 -5.39 10.80 -7.18
N ARG A 252 -5.64 10.64 -5.88
CA ARG A 252 -6.75 11.29 -5.16
C ARG A 252 -6.42 12.65 -4.56
N ILE A 253 -5.14 13.05 -4.55
CA ILE A 253 -4.74 14.41 -4.15
C ILE A 253 -5.31 15.40 -5.16
N ARG A 254 -6.11 16.36 -4.68
CA ARG A 254 -6.71 17.42 -5.50
C ARG A 254 -5.74 18.58 -5.68
N ASP A 255 -5.16 19.09 -4.60
CA ASP A 255 -4.17 20.16 -4.63
C ASP A 255 -2.75 19.62 -4.85
N LYS A 256 -2.55 18.96 -5.99
CA LYS A 256 -1.28 18.32 -6.33
C LYS A 256 -0.10 19.31 -6.38
N THR A 257 -0.33 20.56 -6.76
CA THR A 257 0.69 21.61 -6.88
C THR A 257 1.28 21.97 -5.53
N THR A 258 0.43 22.24 -4.52
CA THR A 258 0.89 22.58 -3.18
C THR A 258 1.68 21.43 -2.57
N PHE A 259 1.16 20.21 -2.68
CA PHE A 259 1.85 19.04 -2.13
C PHE A 259 3.15 18.71 -2.87
N ALA A 260 3.24 18.89 -4.19
CA ALA A 260 4.50 18.75 -4.91
C ALA A 260 5.57 19.73 -4.41
N HIS A 261 5.20 20.99 -4.16
CA HIS A 261 6.11 21.99 -3.60
C HIS A 261 6.54 21.69 -2.17
N LEU A 262 5.62 21.22 -1.31
CA LEU A 262 5.94 20.85 0.07
C LEU A 262 6.88 19.65 0.11
N VAL A 263 6.53 18.57 -0.61
CA VAL A 263 7.35 17.37 -0.65
C VAL A 263 8.73 17.66 -1.24
N THR A 264 8.82 18.53 -2.25
CA THR A 264 10.12 18.99 -2.78
C THR A 264 10.87 19.86 -1.79
N GLY A 265 10.19 20.68 -0.99
CA GLY A 265 10.81 21.45 0.08
C GLY A 265 11.45 20.56 1.15
N VAL A 266 10.68 19.57 1.64
CA VAL A 266 11.15 18.66 2.69
C VAL A 266 12.23 17.70 2.19
N PHE A 267 12.06 17.14 0.98
CA PHE A 267 12.86 16.00 0.51
C PHE A 267 13.72 16.30 -0.71
N GLY A 268 13.59 17.46 -1.35
CA GLY A 268 14.36 17.85 -2.53
C GLY A 268 15.82 18.17 -2.22
N ASP A 269 16.09 18.70 -1.02
CA ASP A 269 17.43 19.05 -0.53
C ASP A 269 18.20 17.87 0.07
N LEU A 270 17.64 16.65 0.05
CA LEU A 270 18.37 15.42 0.35
C LEU A 270 19.45 15.21 -0.73
N LYS A 271 20.59 15.89 -0.60
CA LYS A 271 21.74 15.85 -1.53
C LYS A 271 22.29 14.43 -1.66
N PHE A 272 21.68 13.64 -2.54
CA PHE A 272 22.31 12.54 -3.24
C PHE A 272 22.59 13.01 -4.65
N LYS A 273 23.86 12.93 -5.03
CA LYS A 273 24.42 13.42 -6.27
C LYS A 273 24.13 12.41 -7.37
N GLU A 274 22.91 12.40 -7.89
CA GLU A 274 22.58 11.65 -9.09
C GLU A 274 21.83 12.56 -10.05
N THR A 275 22.53 12.86 -11.15
CA THR A 275 22.02 13.42 -12.39
C THR A 275 20.83 12.58 -12.83
N VAL A 276 19.63 13.16 -12.88
CA VAL A 276 18.46 12.52 -13.50
C VAL A 276 18.74 12.40 -15.00
N PRO A 277 19.02 11.21 -15.55
CA PRO A 277 19.05 10.99 -16.98
C PRO A 277 17.60 10.93 -17.45
N THR A 278 17.33 11.53 -18.59
CA THR A 278 15.97 11.63 -19.15
C THR A 278 15.38 10.27 -19.54
N ASP A 279 16.16 9.19 -19.46
CA ASP A 279 15.78 7.78 -19.70
C ASP A 279 15.47 6.94 -18.43
N GLU A 280 15.67 7.44 -17.21
CA GLU A 280 15.47 6.66 -15.96
C GLU A 280 14.01 6.50 -15.52
N SER A 281 13.07 7.22 -16.14
CA SER A 281 11.65 7.11 -15.80
C SER A 281 11.07 5.71 -16.04
N SER A 282 11.69 4.92 -16.92
CA SER A 282 11.39 3.49 -17.10
C SER A 282 12.04 2.60 -16.05
N GLU A 283 13.28 2.85 -15.64
CA GLU A 283 13.98 2.02 -14.63
C GLU A 283 13.35 2.18 -13.24
N MET A 284 12.93 3.39 -12.87
CA MET A 284 12.23 3.62 -11.60
C MET A 284 10.87 2.92 -11.54
N LEU A 285 10.20 2.74 -12.69
CA LEU A 285 9.01 1.90 -12.78
C LEU A 285 9.38 0.43 -12.55
N PHE A 286 10.45 -0.09 -13.17
CA PHE A 286 10.90 -1.46 -12.92
C PHE A 286 11.27 -1.69 -11.45
N GLU A 287 12.00 -0.78 -10.79
CA GLU A 287 12.32 -0.89 -9.35
C GLU A 287 11.11 -0.79 -8.41
N LEU A 288 10.01 -0.15 -8.84
CA LEU A 288 8.77 -0.10 -8.07
C LEU A 288 7.92 -1.36 -8.23
N PHE A 289 8.14 -2.15 -9.29
CA PHE A 289 7.35 -3.32 -9.66
C PHE A 289 8.10 -4.66 -9.60
N GLU A 290 9.43 -4.66 -9.37
CA GLU A 290 10.26 -5.82 -9.01
C GLU A 290 10.26 -6.12 -7.51
#